data_AF-A0A7L0N3Z3-F1
#
_entry.id   AF-A0A7L0N3Z3-F1
#
_cell.length_a   1.000
_cell.length_b   1.000
_cell.length_c   1.000
_cell.angle_alpha   90.00
_cell.angle_beta   90.00
_cell.angle_gamma   90.00
#
_symmetry.space_group_name_H-M   'P 1'
#
loop_
_entity.id
_entity.type
_entity.pdbx_description
1 polymer ?
#
loop_
_entity_poly.entity_id
_entity_poly.type
_entity_poly.pdbx_seq_one_letter_code
_entity_poly.pdbx_strand_id
1 'polypeptide(L)'
;EKCTKPQWDRRLQFPGNKFKFTQNEQLQLTCTEDLKPSFPKVICARELQQVSSGIPSYGLVWWGRNSTSAWMRIERDVQCLEVLQIVPGTFEISSTSIKLNWTCRFHDACQGMKAMCRLAVPSSPPCEAEEVKGEEMLHGQEGTFTCSQLQPFTDYNVTITLPSNTIIYTEYKRTKETVPDRPEKLWLDPISGSLKWEALPSCKGEITGYQLNITARGARGGGLLQVERLQVSGSVTEHQLEHGPGSSYVVSIRGLTAAGAGAASRWEFQPSSSGKARRAPPLGISCRPVSDISPSQGTATLSLQPITSEGPREHQLVVAMTHDGSVIESICLGQPEPFNASQQPFNTSQQPFDTSQQPFNATQQPNTYVAAVLNLTTPLDFVLGDGTRGQGYHNAALHPGWDYLALLRLVRRSPQSEKFTCVCYNFSV
;
A
#
# COMPACT_ATOMS: atom_id res chain seq x y z
N GLU A 1 56.75 -23.96 -38.24
CA GLU A 1 56.76 -22.99 -37.11
C GLU A 1 55.65 -23.36 -36.11
N LYS A 2 55.73 -22.93 -34.85
CA LYS A 2 54.73 -23.24 -33.80
C LYS A 2 54.44 -21.98 -32.98
N CYS A 3 53.19 -21.77 -32.58
CA CYS A 3 52.84 -20.70 -31.64
C CYS A 3 53.20 -21.11 -30.21
N THR A 4 53.71 -20.15 -29.42
CA THR A 4 53.86 -20.31 -27.97
C THR A 4 52.51 -20.11 -27.29
N LYS A 5 52.25 -20.86 -26.21
CA LYS A 5 51.06 -20.69 -25.37
C LYS A 5 51.00 -19.26 -24.82
N PRO A 6 49.94 -18.50 -25.12
CA PRO A 6 49.79 -17.14 -24.62
C PRO A 6 49.40 -17.12 -23.14
N GLN A 7 49.74 -16.03 -22.45
CA GLN A 7 49.41 -15.79 -21.04
C GLN A 7 48.18 -14.87 -20.95
N TRP A 8 47.00 -15.41 -21.25
CA TRP A 8 45.74 -14.65 -21.24
C TRP A 8 45.12 -14.58 -19.83
N ASP A 9 44.09 -15.38 -19.55
CA ASP A 9 43.48 -15.50 -18.21
C ASP A 9 44.05 -16.73 -17.46
N ARG A 10 44.30 -16.61 -16.15
CA ARG A 10 44.80 -17.70 -15.31
C ARG A 10 43.79 -18.84 -15.16
N ARG A 11 42.49 -18.54 -15.28
CA ARG A 11 41.38 -19.50 -15.21
C ARG A 11 41.18 -20.26 -16.52
N LEU A 12 41.85 -19.84 -17.60
CA LEU A 12 41.71 -20.42 -18.93
C LEU A 12 42.54 -21.70 -19.06
N GLN A 13 41.90 -22.76 -19.54
CA GLN A 13 42.47 -24.07 -19.73
C GLN A 13 42.62 -24.37 -21.22
N PHE A 14 43.84 -24.76 -21.59
CA PHE A 14 44.18 -25.24 -22.93
C PHE A 14 44.07 -26.77 -22.95
N PRO A 15 43.80 -27.36 -24.13
CA PRO A 15 43.77 -28.81 -24.27
C PRO A 15 45.16 -29.41 -24.06
N GLY A 16 45.34 -30.11 -22.95
CA GLY A 16 46.60 -30.73 -22.53
C GLY A 16 47.64 -29.75 -21.98
N ASN A 17 48.77 -30.29 -21.51
CA ASN A 17 49.83 -29.51 -20.86
C ASN A 17 50.94 -29.06 -21.84
N LYS A 18 50.57 -28.70 -23.07
CA LYS A 18 51.51 -28.29 -24.13
C LYS A 18 51.76 -26.78 -24.07
N PHE A 19 53.02 -26.38 -24.30
CA PHE A 19 53.42 -24.97 -24.39
C PHE A 19 53.60 -24.45 -25.82
N LYS A 20 53.57 -25.35 -26.82
CA LYS A 20 53.72 -25.01 -28.24
C LYS A 20 52.67 -25.72 -29.07
N PHE A 21 52.01 -24.99 -29.96
CA PHE A 21 50.91 -25.48 -30.79
C PHE A 21 51.25 -25.39 -32.27
N THR A 22 50.77 -26.35 -33.05
CA THR A 22 51.01 -26.39 -34.49
C THR A 22 50.14 -25.38 -35.23
N GLN A 23 50.62 -24.90 -36.37
CA GLN A 23 49.87 -23.96 -37.19
C GLN A 23 48.56 -24.59 -37.67
N ASN A 24 47.49 -23.81 -37.65
CA ASN A 24 46.12 -24.19 -38.03
C ASN A 24 45.51 -25.33 -37.18
N GLU A 25 46.13 -25.68 -36.05
CA GLU A 25 45.57 -26.60 -35.07
C GLU A 25 44.39 -25.92 -34.35
N GLN A 26 43.19 -26.46 -34.50
CA GLN A 26 42.00 -25.95 -33.82
C GLN A 26 41.98 -26.41 -32.36
N LEU A 27 42.14 -25.46 -31.45
CA LEU A 27 42.11 -25.71 -30.01
C LEU A 27 40.75 -25.29 -29.44
N GLN A 28 40.20 -26.13 -28.58
CA GLN A 28 39.01 -25.81 -27.81
C GLN A 28 39.43 -25.43 -26.39
N LEU A 29 39.13 -24.19 -26.00
CA LEU A 29 39.46 -23.64 -24.69
C LEU A 29 38.31 -23.86 -23.72
N THR A 30 38.66 -24.10 -22.45
CA THR A 30 37.70 -24.19 -21.33
C THR A 30 38.13 -23.21 -20.24
N CYS A 31 37.24 -22.90 -19.30
CA CYS A 31 37.58 -22.14 -18.11
C CYS A 31 37.37 -23.01 -16.87
N THR A 32 38.07 -22.69 -15.78
CA THR A 32 37.72 -23.19 -14.45
C THR A 32 36.39 -22.60 -13.99
N GLU A 33 35.65 -23.33 -13.15
CA GLU A 33 34.32 -22.93 -12.65
C GLU A 33 33.28 -22.81 -13.78
N ASP A 34 32.18 -22.11 -13.54
CA ASP A 34 31.05 -21.98 -14.48
C ASP A 34 31.24 -20.83 -15.48
N LEU A 35 32.49 -20.44 -15.71
CA LEU A 35 32.86 -19.37 -16.63
C LEU A 35 32.98 -19.90 -18.06
N LYS A 36 32.76 -19.03 -19.05
CA LYS A 36 33.06 -19.32 -20.46
C LYS A 36 34.13 -18.39 -21.02
N PRO A 37 35.05 -18.92 -21.85
CA PRO A 37 36.03 -18.09 -22.52
C PRO A 37 35.36 -17.21 -23.57
N SER A 38 35.80 -15.96 -23.67
CA SER A 38 35.41 -15.02 -24.74
C SER A 38 35.58 -15.61 -26.15
N PHE A 39 36.60 -16.43 -26.37
CA PHE A 39 36.80 -17.23 -27.57
C PHE A 39 36.91 -18.72 -27.23
N PRO A 40 35.86 -19.54 -27.46
CA PRO A 40 35.87 -20.97 -27.12
C PRO A 40 36.72 -21.81 -28.06
N LYS A 41 36.99 -21.33 -29.27
CA LYS A 41 37.84 -22.00 -30.26
C LYS A 41 38.89 -21.02 -30.75
N VAL A 42 40.15 -21.45 -30.75
CA VAL A 42 41.30 -20.66 -31.21
C VAL A 42 42.18 -21.45 -32.17
N ILE A 43 42.86 -20.75 -33.07
CA ILE A 43 43.87 -21.32 -33.98
C ILE A 43 45.12 -20.45 -33.98
N CYS A 44 46.27 -21.09 -34.15
CA CYS A 44 47.52 -20.43 -34.47
C CYS A 44 47.63 -20.28 -35.99
N ALA A 45 47.42 -19.09 -36.54
CA ALA A 45 47.43 -18.86 -37.98
C ALA A 45 48.68 -18.07 -38.40
N ARG A 46 49.13 -18.29 -39.64
CA ARG A 46 50.18 -17.48 -40.25
C ARG A 46 49.53 -16.28 -40.93
N GLU A 47 49.92 -15.09 -40.51
CA GLU A 47 49.37 -13.81 -40.97
C GLU A 47 50.51 -12.93 -41.48
N LEU A 48 50.22 -12.13 -42.49
CA LEU A 48 51.15 -11.11 -42.98
C LEU A 48 51.27 -10.02 -41.92
N GLN A 49 52.46 -9.80 -41.37
CA GLN A 49 52.67 -8.78 -40.34
C GLN A 49 53.07 -7.45 -40.98
N GLN A 50 54.12 -7.44 -41.77
CA GLN A 50 54.63 -6.24 -42.44
C GLN A 50 55.22 -6.60 -43.81
N VAL A 51 55.37 -5.60 -44.67
CA VAL A 51 56.13 -5.73 -45.93
C VAL A 51 57.32 -4.78 -45.83
N SER A 52 58.52 -5.35 -45.70
CA SER A 52 59.77 -4.60 -45.60
C SER A 52 60.53 -4.73 -46.90
N SER A 53 60.79 -3.61 -47.59
CA SER A 53 61.56 -3.57 -48.84
C SER A 53 61.03 -4.52 -49.94
N GLY A 54 59.70 -4.65 -50.06
CA GLY A 54 59.05 -5.54 -51.02
C GLY A 54 59.01 -7.02 -50.64
N ILE A 55 59.56 -7.40 -49.48
CA ILE A 55 59.53 -8.78 -48.97
C ILE A 55 58.43 -8.88 -47.89
N PRO A 56 57.42 -9.74 -48.09
CA PRO A 56 56.38 -9.97 -47.08
C PRO A 56 56.94 -10.75 -45.88
N SER A 57 56.85 -10.16 -44.69
CA SER A 57 57.14 -10.85 -43.43
C SER A 57 55.86 -11.45 -42.86
N TYR A 58 55.89 -12.76 -42.66
CA TYR A 58 54.77 -13.51 -42.07
C TYR A 58 55.11 -13.86 -40.63
N GLY A 59 54.17 -13.65 -39.73
CA GLY A 59 54.27 -14.06 -38.34
C GLY A 59 53.14 -15.01 -37.97
N LEU A 60 53.36 -15.78 -36.91
CA LEU A 60 52.30 -16.59 -36.32
C LEU A 60 51.52 -15.76 -35.30
N VAL A 61 50.19 -15.76 -35.40
CA VAL A 61 49.28 -14.98 -34.56
C VAL A 61 48.08 -15.81 -34.16
N TRP A 62 47.51 -15.50 -33.01
CA TRP A 62 46.35 -16.22 -32.49
C TRP A 62 45.05 -15.62 -33.02
N TRP A 63 44.22 -16.48 -33.57
CA TRP A 63 42.89 -16.16 -34.07
C TRP A 63 41.84 -16.89 -33.25
N GLY A 64 40.71 -16.25 -33.02
CA GLY A 64 39.59 -16.75 -32.24
C GLY A 64 38.34 -16.85 -33.10
N ARG A 65 37.50 -17.85 -32.81
CA ARG A 65 36.20 -18.00 -33.48
C ARG A 65 35.13 -17.26 -32.69
N ASN A 66 34.48 -16.28 -33.31
CA ASN A 66 33.43 -15.49 -32.68
C ASN A 66 32.06 -16.21 -32.72
N SER A 67 31.03 -15.59 -32.14
CA SER A 67 29.65 -16.12 -32.13
C SER A 67 29.04 -16.31 -33.52
N THR A 68 29.47 -15.53 -34.52
CA THR A 68 29.05 -15.66 -35.92
C THR A 68 29.78 -16.77 -36.68
N SER A 69 30.53 -17.63 -35.99
CA SER A 69 31.36 -18.71 -36.56
C SER A 69 32.53 -18.24 -37.44
N ALA A 70 32.80 -16.94 -37.54
CA ALA A 70 33.93 -16.40 -38.29
C ALA A 70 35.22 -16.42 -37.46
N TRP A 71 36.35 -16.65 -38.13
CA TRP A 71 37.67 -16.50 -37.54
C TRP A 71 38.06 -15.02 -37.57
N MET A 72 38.45 -14.47 -36.43
CA MET A 72 38.95 -13.12 -36.31
C MET A 72 40.25 -13.09 -35.49
N ARG A 73 41.08 -12.08 -35.73
CA ARG A 73 42.30 -11.87 -34.97
C ARG A 73 41.98 -11.53 -33.51
N ILE A 74 42.71 -12.15 -32.59
CA ILE A 74 42.59 -11.85 -31.15
C ILE A 74 43.44 -10.61 -30.85
N GLU A 75 42.78 -9.47 -30.63
CA GLU A 75 43.45 -8.20 -30.31
C GLU A 75 43.69 -8.01 -28.80
N ARG A 76 42.89 -8.68 -27.97
CA ARG A 76 42.95 -8.60 -26.51
C ARG A 76 42.99 -9.99 -25.90
N ASP A 77 43.49 -10.11 -24.68
CA ASP A 77 43.58 -11.39 -23.99
C ASP A 77 42.23 -12.11 -23.90
N VAL A 78 42.24 -13.43 -24.10
CA VAL A 78 41.05 -14.26 -23.95
C VAL A 78 40.70 -14.37 -22.47
N GLN A 79 39.61 -13.73 -22.07
CA GLN A 79 39.11 -13.73 -20.70
C GLN A 79 38.06 -14.81 -20.45
N CYS A 80 38.02 -15.34 -19.21
CA CYS A 80 36.94 -16.17 -18.70
C CYS A 80 35.87 -15.27 -18.07
N LEU A 81 34.67 -15.29 -18.66
CA LEU A 81 33.55 -14.41 -18.31
C LEU A 81 32.36 -15.21 -17.79
N GLU A 82 31.56 -14.58 -16.93
CA GLU A 82 30.28 -15.13 -16.47
C GLU A 82 29.31 -15.32 -17.65
N VAL A 83 28.52 -16.39 -17.58
CA VAL A 83 27.57 -16.73 -18.65
C VAL A 83 26.38 -15.77 -18.68
N LEU A 84 25.87 -15.44 -17.50
CA LEU A 84 24.71 -14.58 -17.28
C LEU A 84 25.16 -13.29 -16.61
N GLN A 85 24.54 -12.17 -16.98
CA GLN A 85 24.67 -10.90 -16.28
C GLN A 85 23.28 -10.41 -15.89
N ILE A 86 23.06 -10.24 -14.59
CA ILE A 86 21.87 -9.58 -14.07
C ILE A 86 22.09 -8.07 -14.13
N VAL A 87 21.12 -7.35 -14.68
CA VAL A 87 21.21 -5.90 -14.79
C VAL A 87 21.03 -5.32 -13.37
N PRO A 88 22.04 -4.65 -12.79
CA PRO A 88 21.93 -4.10 -11.45
C PRO A 88 20.79 -3.07 -11.38
N GLY A 89 19.95 -3.14 -10.34
CA GLY A 89 18.85 -2.18 -10.12
C GLY A 89 17.50 -2.51 -10.77
N THR A 90 17.34 -3.67 -11.43
CA THR A 90 16.08 -4.05 -12.10
C THR A 90 15.16 -4.96 -11.26
N PHE A 91 15.40 -5.11 -9.96
CA PHE A 91 14.49 -5.88 -9.12
C PHE A 91 13.22 -5.08 -8.84
N GLU A 92 12.14 -5.42 -9.54
CA GLU A 92 10.81 -4.89 -9.26
C GLU A 92 10.12 -5.83 -8.27
N ILE A 93 10.18 -5.47 -6.98
CA ILE A 93 9.55 -6.24 -5.89
C ILE A 93 8.25 -5.56 -5.49
N SER A 94 7.18 -6.34 -5.55
CA SER A 94 5.85 -6.01 -5.03
C SER A 94 5.50 -6.90 -3.83
N SER A 95 4.28 -6.77 -3.31
CA SER A 95 3.78 -7.66 -2.26
C SER A 95 3.46 -9.07 -2.77
N THR A 96 3.29 -9.27 -4.08
CA THR A 96 2.89 -10.57 -4.65
C THR A 96 3.74 -11.01 -5.85
N SER A 97 4.77 -10.25 -6.20
CA SER A 97 5.65 -10.59 -7.30
C SER A 97 7.09 -10.13 -7.11
N ILE A 98 8.02 -10.91 -7.64
CA ILE A 98 9.44 -10.55 -7.78
C ILE A 98 9.78 -10.66 -9.25
N LYS A 99 10.28 -9.57 -9.84
CA LYS A 99 10.67 -9.51 -11.24
C LYS A 99 12.13 -9.12 -11.36
N LEU A 100 12.86 -9.82 -12.23
CA LEU A 100 14.27 -9.57 -12.52
C LEU A 100 14.53 -9.58 -14.02
N ASN A 101 15.42 -8.70 -14.46
CA ASN A 101 15.88 -8.66 -15.84
C ASN A 101 17.25 -9.32 -15.92
N TRP A 102 17.43 -10.11 -16.97
CA TRP A 102 18.66 -10.85 -17.21
C TRP A 102 19.13 -10.62 -18.63
N THR A 103 20.46 -10.66 -18.78
CA THR A 103 21.13 -10.63 -20.07
C THR A 103 22.11 -11.78 -20.14
N CYS A 104 22.26 -12.33 -21.33
CA CYS A 104 23.15 -13.43 -21.61
C CYS A 104 24.32 -12.96 -22.47
N ARG A 105 25.53 -13.31 -22.05
CA ARG A 105 26.75 -12.97 -22.81
C ARG A 105 27.05 -13.97 -23.93
N PHE A 106 26.58 -15.22 -23.80
CA PHE A 106 26.87 -16.30 -24.75
C PHE A 106 25.59 -16.98 -25.22
N HIS A 107 25.15 -16.66 -26.44
CA HIS A 107 23.89 -17.15 -27.03
C HIS A 107 23.65 -18.66 -26.84
N ASP A 108 24.65 -19.49 -27.18
CA ASP A 108 24.56 -20.95 -27.09
C ASP A 108 24.54 -21.49 -25.64
N ALA A 109 25.00 -20.71 -24.66
CA ALA A 109 25.08 -21.14 -23.26
C ALA A 109 23.77 -20.90 -22.49
N CYS A 110 22.96 -19.97 -22.96
CA CYS A 110 21.74 -19.51 -22.28
C CYS A 110 20.46 -20.16 -22.81
N GLN A 111 20.59 -20.99 -23.83
CA GLN A 111 19.45 -21.66 -24.43
C GLN A 111 18.95 -22.76 -23.49
N GLY A 112 17.75 -22.57 -22.94
CA GLY A 112 17.12 -23.54 -22.05
C GLY A 112 17.59 -23.44 -20.59
N MET A 113 18.05 -22.26 -20.16
CA MET A 113 18.20 -22.00 -18.73
C MET A 113 16.84 -22.04 -18.03
N LYS A 114 16.84 -22.39 -16.75
CA LYS A 114 15.64 -22.49 -15.95
C LYS A 114 15.72 -21.50 -14.79
N ALA A 115 14.76 -20.59 -14.71
CA ALA A 115 14.57 -19.73 -13.56
C ALA A 115 13.52 -20.34 -12.63
N MET A 116 13.80 -20.31 -11.34
CA MET A 116 12.95 -20.89 -10.32
C MET A 116 12.80 -19.94 -9.13
N CYS A 117 11.58 -19.81 -8.62
CA CYS A 117 11.27 -19.21 -7.34
C CYS A 117 10.70 -20.27 -6.41
N ARG A 118 11.21 -20.31 -5.18
CA ARG A 118 10.72 -21.17 -4.12
C ARG A 118 10.75 -20.44 -2.78
N LEU A 119 9.93 -20.88 -1.83
CA LEU A 119 10.00 -20.39 -0.45
C LEU A 119 11.42 -20.65 0.11
N ALA A 120 12.02 -19.61 0.70
CA ALA A 120 13.37 -19.72 1.26
C ALA A 120 13.40 -20.55 2.55
N VAL A 121 12.35 -20.42 3.36
CA VAL A 121 12.19 -21.08 4.65
C VAL A 121 10.78 -21.67 4.70
N PRO A 122 10.60 -22.90 5.22
CA PRO A 122 9.27 -23.42 5.49
C PRO A 122 8.49 -22.46 6.36
N SER A 123 7.34 -22.01 5.87
CA SER A 123 6.43 -21.21 6.64
C SER A 123 5.99 -21.96 7.90
N SER A 124 6.00 -21.29 9.04
CA SER A 124 5.48 -21.83 10.29
C SER A 124 4.09 -21.27 10.59
N PRO A 125 3.21 -22.03 11.27
CA PRO A 125 1.94 -21.49 11.76
C PRO A 125 2.19 -20.24 12.60
N PRO A 126 1.40 -19.16 12.44
CA PRO A 126 0.13 -19.06 11.71
C PRO A 126 0.25 -18.64 10.24
N CYS A 127 1.46 -18.41 9.74
CA CYS A 127 1.70 -17.85 8.41
C CYS A 127 2.05 -18.93 7.39
N GLU A 128 1.26 -20.00 7.32
CA GLU A 128 1.47 -21.08 6.37
C GLU A 128 1.41 -20.55 4.94
N ALA A 129 2.54 -20.65 4.24
CA ALA A 129 2.73 -20.23 2.88
C ALA A 129 2.70 -21.44 1.97
N GLU A 130 1.82 -21.40 0.97
CA GLU A 130 1.82 -22.41 -0.07
C GLU A 130 3.13 -22.34 -0.86
N GLU A 131 3.71 -23.50 -1.17
CA GLU A 131 4.92 -23.58 -1.97
C GLU A 131 4.60 -23.18 -3.42
N VAL A 132 4.85 -21.91 -3.74
CA VAL A 132 4.78 -21.43 -5.12
C VAL A 132 6.04 -21.91 -5.84
N LYS A 133 5.89 -22.92 -6.70
CA LYS A 133 6.93 -23.32 -7.66
C LYS A 133 6.77 -22.50 -8.93
N GLY A 134 7.30 -21.27 -8.89
CA GLY A 134 7.43 -20.46 -10.10
C GLY A 134 8.60 -20.99 -10.92
N GLU A 135 8.35 -21.76 -11.98
CA GLU A 135 9.39 -22.25 -12.88
C GLU A 135 9.18 -21.68 -14.29
N GLU A 136 10.22 -21.10 -14.87
CA GLU A 136 10.17 -20.55 -16.22
C GLU A 136 11.44 -20.91 -16.98
N MET A 137 11.28 -21.33 -18.24
CA MET A 137 12.40 -21.58 -19.14
C MET A 137 12.78 -20.27 -19.82
N LEU A 138 14.04 -19.87 -19.65
CA LEU A 138 14.57 -18.65 -20.23
C LEU A 138 15.06 -18.91 -21.65
N HIS A 139 14.63 -18.05 -22.56
CA HIS A 139 14.96 -18.11 -23.97
C HIS A 139 15.49 -16.75 -24.46
N GLY A 140 16.48 -16.78 -25.35
CA GLY A 140 17.03 -15.58 -25.98
C GLY A 140 18.29 -15.03 -25.30
N GLN A 141 18.66 -13.82 -25.69
CA GLN A 141 19.88 -13.14 -25.23
C GLN A 141 19.60 -12.14 -24.09
N GLU A 142 18.36 -11.71 -23.94
CA GLU A 142 17.89 -10.89 -22.83
C GLU A 142 16.42 -11.23 -22.56
N GLY A 143 15.98 -10.96 -21.35
CA GLY A 143 14.60 -11.20 -20.98
C GLY A 143 14.31 -10.79 -19.54
N THR A 144 13.08 -11.09 -19.15
CA THR A 144 12.58 -10.78 -17.83
C THR A 144 11.92 -12.02 -17.25
N PHE A 145 12.34 -12.38 -16.05
CA PHE A 145 11.74 -13.46 -15.28
C PHE A 145 10.85 -12.86 -14.20
N THR A 146 9.60 -13.34 -14.11
CA THR A 146 8.63 -12.84 -13.13
C THR A 146 8.05 -13.97 -12.29
N CYS A 147 8.34 -13.94 -11.00
CA CYS A 147 7.67 -14.77 -10.02
C CYS A 147 6.39 -14.06 -9.57
N SER A 148 5.24 -14.64 -9.88
CA SER A 148 3.92 -14.11 -9.54
C SER A 148 3.24 -14.96 -8.46
N GLN A 149 2.10 -14.49 -7.96
CA GLN A 149 1.28 -15.21 -6.96
C GLN A 149 2.03 -15.50 -5.65
N LEU A 150 2.99 -14.65 -5.30
CA LEU A 150 3.76 -14.77 -4.06
C LEU A 150 2.94 -14.24 -2.87
N GLN A 151 3.28 -14.72 -1.67
CA GLN A 151 2.73 -14.18 -0.44
C GLN A 151 3.45 -12.87 -0.05
N PRO A 152 2.72 -11.89 0.49
CA PRO A 152 3.30 -10.68 1.07
C PRO A 152 4.23 -10.99 2.23
N PHE A 153 5.18 -10.07 2.47
CA PHE A 153 6.10 -10.13 3.61
C PHE A 153 6.79 -11.49 3.84
N THR A 154 7.12 -12.20 2.76
CA THR A 154 7.66 -13.56 2.80
C THR A 154 8.98 -13.64 2.05
N ASP A 155 9.92 -14.43 2.58
CA ASP A 155 11.24 -14.63 1.98
C ASP A 155 11.22 -15.74 0.92
N TYR A 156 11.61 -15.37 -0.30
CA TYR A 156 11.74 -16.28 -1.43
C TYR A 156 13.19 -16.41 -1.87
N ASN A 157 13.58 -17.61 -2.26
CA ASN A 157 14.84 -17.91 -2.92
C ASN A 157 14.62 -17.97 -4.43
N VAL A 158 15.29 -17.08 -5.15
CA VAL A 158 15.27 -17.00 -6.60
C VAL A 158 16.56 -17.61 -7.15
N THR A 159 16.43 -18.63 -7.99
CA THR A 159 17.57 -19.35 -8.57
C THR A 159 17.48 -19.42 -10.09
N ILE A 160 18.61 -19.32 -10.78
CA ILE A 160 18.70 -19.60 -12.22
C ILE A 160 19.72 -20.72 -12.42
N THR A 161 19.30 -21.77 -13.13
CA THR A 161 20.13 -22.93 -13.42
C THR A 161 20.36 -23.09 -14.92
N LEU A 162 21.54 -23.55 -15.29
CA LEU A 162 21.85 -24.02 -16.63
C LEU A 162 21.13 -25.36 -16.93
N PRO A 163 21.02 -25.77 -18.21
CA PRO A 163 20.53 -27.10 -18.58
C PRO A 163 21.26 -28.27 -17.91
N SER A 164 22.50 -28.05 -17.46
CA SER A 164 23.31 -29.01 -16.69
C SER A 164 22.91 -29.13 -15.21
N ASN A 165 21.84 -28.46 -14.76
CA ASN A 165 21.45 -28.29 -13.35
C ASN A 165 22.47 -27.53 -12.48
N THR A 166 23.40 -26.80 -13.10
CA THR A 166 24.33 -25.94 -12.38
C THR A 166 23.64 -24.62 -12.01
N ILE A 167 23.65 -24.24 -10.72
CA ILE A 167 23.10 -22.96 -10.25
C ILE A 167 24.12 -21.86 -10.57
N ILE A 168 23.75 -20.94 -11.45
CA ILE A 168 24.59 -19.79 -11.83
C ILE A 168 24.18 -18.50 -11.13
N TYR A 169 23.00 -18.49 -10.50
CA TYR A 169 22.52 -17.37 -9.72
C TYR A 169 21.60 -17.85 -8.60
N THR A 170 21.74 -17.26 -7.40
CA THR A 170 20.87 -17.48 -6.25
C THR A 170 20.80 -16.22 -5.40
N GLU A 171 19.59 -15.76 -5.07
CA GLU A 171 19.39 -14.68 -4.10
C GLU A 171 18.11 -14.84 -3.29
N TYR A 172 18.15 -14.31 -2.08
CA TYR A 172 17.02 -14.25 -1.17
C TYR A 172 16.38 -12.87 -1.22
N LYS A 173 15.09 -12.82 -1.52
CA LYS A 173 14.32 -11.58 -1.61
C LYS A 173 13.02 -11.70 -0.81
N ARG A 174 12.75 -10.66 -0.02
CA ARG A 174 11.48 -10.51 0.70
C ARG A 174 10.48 -9.71 -0.14
N THR A 175 9.25 -10.20 -0.26
CA THR A 175 8.14 -9.43 -0.85
C THR A 175 7.73 -8.27 0.05
N LYS A 176 7.15 -7.22 -0.53
CA LYS A 176 6.68 -6.06 0.25
C LYS A 176 5.51 -6.43 1.15
N GLU A 177 5.34 -5.64 2.20
CA GLU A 177 4.17 -5.69 3.07
C GLU A 177 2.89 -5.30 2.33
N THR A 178 1.75 -5.72 2.86
CA THR A 178 0.42 -5.30 2.45
C THR A 178 -0.41 -4.97 3.69
N VAL A 179 -1.64 -4.52 3.47
CA VAL A 179 -2.57 -4.25 4.56
C VAL A 179 -2.91 -5.56 5.31
N PRO A 180 -3.00 -5.53 6.65
CA PRO A 180 -3.23 -6.72 7.44
C PRO A 180 -4.66 -7.24 7.30
N ASP A 181 -4.88 -8.48 7.75
CA ASP A 181 -6.20 -9.09 7.79
C ASP A 181 -7.13 -8.44 8.81
N ARG A 182 -8.43 -8.70 8.63
CA ARG A 182 -9.45 -8.23 9.57
C ARG A 182 -9.28 -8.97 10.91
N PRO A 183 -9.31 -8.28 12.06
CA PRO A 183 -9.34 -8.96 13.35
C PRO A 183 -10.58 -9.87 13.47
N GLU A 184 -10.42 -11.10 13.93
CA GLU A 184 -11.53 -12.07 13.98
C GLU A 184 -12.18 -12.21 15.36
N LYS A 185 -11.41 -11.96 16.43
CA LYS A 185 -11.87 -12.15 17.81
C LYS A 185 -11.70 -10.87 18.62
N LEU A 186 -12.84 -10.35 19.09
CA LEU A 186 -12.92 -9.24 20.04
C LEU A 186 -13.97 -9.61 21.10
N TRP A 187 -13.64 -9.45 22.37
CA TRP A 187 -14.55 -9.70 23.48
C TRP A 187 -14.44 -8.60 24.52
N LEU A 188 -15.53 -8.40 25.26
CA LEU A 188 -15.58 -7.51 26.40
C LEU A 188 -15.50 -8.36 27.66
N ASP A 189 -14.46 -8.14 28.47
CA ASP A 189 -14.31 -8.79 29.77
C ASP A 189 -15.34 -8.21 30.75
N PRO A 190 -16.30 -9.01 31.25
CA PRO A 190 -17.36 -8.51 32.12
C PRO A 190 -16.87 -8.16 33.53
N ILE A 191 -15.69 -8.65 33.93
CA ILE A 191 -15.12 -8.45 35.26
C ILE A 191 -14.28 -7.17 35.28
N SER A 192 -13.37 -7.02 34.32
CA SER A 192 -12.53 -5.83 34.24
C SER A 192 -13.21 -4.66 33.52
N GLY A 193 -14.20 -4.92 32.66
CA GLY A 193 -14.78 -3.91 31.77
C GLY A 193 -13.85 -3.53 30.61
N SER A 194 -12.81 -4.32 30.35
CA SER A 194 -11.86 -4.10 29.26
C SER A 194 -12.25 -4.82 27.97
N LEU A 195 -12.04 -4.15 26.84
CA LEU A 195 -12.04 -4.75 25.51
C LEU A 195 -10.74 -5.51 25.30
N LYS A 196 -10.82 -6.78 24.90
CA LYS A 196 -9.68 -7.65 24.60
C LYS A 196 -9.81 -8.23 23.20
N TRP A 197 -8.70 -8.32 22.48
CA TRP A 197 -8.65 -8.92 21.14
C TRP A 197 -7.43 -9.82 20.97
N GLU A 198 -7.50 -10.71 19.99
CA GLU A 198 -6.35 -11.53 19.59
C GLU A 198 -5.42 -10.72 18.68
N ALA A 199 -4.11 -10.83 18.92
CA ALA A 199 -3.12 -10.15 18.09
C ALA A 199 -3.14 -10.72 16.66
N LEU A 200 -3.12 -9.83 15.67
CA LEU A 200 -2.99 -10.21 14.27
C LEU A 200 -1.60 -10.80 14.02
N PRO A 201 -1.51 -11.86 13.19
CA PRO A 201 -0.22 -12.41 12.81
C PRO A 201 0.47 -11.47 11.82
N SER A 202 1.80 -11.50 11.81
CA SER A 202 2.63 -10.65 10.95
C SER A 202 2.77 -11.14 9.49
N CYS A 203 1.89 -12.04 9.03
CA CYS A 203 2.02 -12.70 7.72
C CYS A 203 1.94 -11.73 6.53
N LYS A 204 1.29 -10.58 6.71
CA LYS A 204 1.12 -9.55 5.68
C LYS A 204 2.02 -8.33 5.89
N GLY A 205 2.77 -8.30 6.97
CA GLY A 205 3.62 -7.17 7.37
C GLY A 205 3.73 -7.03 8.88
N GLU A 206 4.60 -6.13 9.32
CA GLU A 206 4.80 -5.85 10.73
C GLU A 206 3.59 -5.06 11.28
N ILE A 207 2.97 -5.58 12.34
CA ILE A 207 1.82 -4.92 12.98
C ILE A 207 2.32 -3.74 13.81
N THR A 208 2.20 -2.55 13.25
CA THR A 208 2.60 -1.29 13.90
C THR A 208 1.58 -0.83 14.96
N GLY A 209 0.31 -1.19 14.80
CA GLY A 209 -0.75 -0.73 15.69
C GLY A 209 -2.14 -1.26 15.38
N TYR A 210 -3.08 -0.89 16.25
CA TYR A 210 -4.52 -1.07 16.04
C TYR A 210 -5.23 0.27 16.12
N GLN A 211 -6.22 0.44 15.25
CA GLN A 211 -7.16 1.55 15.32
C GLN A 211 -8.52 1.04 15.75
N LEU A 212 -9.02 1.55 16.86
CA LEU A 212 -10.34 1.24 17.41
C LEU A 212 -11.25 2.45 17.25
N ASN A 213 -12.49 2.23 16.84
CA ASN A 213 -13.57 3.20 17.00
C ASN A 213 -14.62 2.59 17.94
N ILE A 214 -14.84 3.23 19.07
CA ILE A 214 -15.72 2.77 20.14
C ILE A 214 -16.88 3.76 20.22
N THR A 215 -18.08 3.27 19.97
CA THR A 215 -19.31 4.05 20.03
C THR A 215 -20.13 3.58 21.23
N ALA A 216 -20.22 4.42 22.24
CA ALA A 216 -21.02 4.18 23.43
C ALA A 216 -22.39 4.87 23.30
N ARG A 217 -23.44 4.11 23.61
CA ARG A 217 -24.84 4.57 23.65
C ARG A 217 -25.40 4.40 25.06
N GLY A 218 -25.86 5.51 25.65
CA GLY A 218 -26.41 5.49 27.01
C GLY A 218 -27.74 4.73 27.14
N ALA A 219 -27.92 4.05 28.27
CA ALA A 219 -29.10 3.22 28.60
C ALA A 219 -30.45 3.97 28.59
N ARG A 220 -30.43 5.28 28.86
CA ARG A 220 -31.62 6.12 29.06
C ARG A 220 -31.80 7.04 27.87
N GLY A 221 -32.48 6.57 26.82
CA GLY A 221 -33.29 7.35 25.84
C GLY A 221 -32.82 8.74 25.37
N GLY A 222 -31.54 9.06 25.46
CA GLY A 222 -31.11 10.44 25.63
C GLY A 222 -30.26 10.98 24.50
N GLY A 223 -30.39 10.47 23.27
CA GLY A 223 -29.80 11.06 22.05
C GLY A 223 -28.29 11.37 22.06
N LEU A 224 -27.56 10.96 23.09
CA LEU A 224 -26.16 11.26 23.34
C LEU A 224 -25.33 10.10 22.78
N LEU A 225 -24.61 10.40 21.71
CA LEU A 225 -23.69 9.48 21.06
C LEU A 225 -22.28 9.87 21.48
N GLN A 226 -21.57 8.98 22.15
CA GLN A 226 -20.15 9.17 22.40
C GLN A 226 -19.35 8.24 21.52
N VAL A 227 -18.44 8.82 20.75
CA VAL A 227 -17.56 8.06 19.86
C VAL A 227 -16.12 8.37 20.21
N GLU A 228 -15.30 7.34 20.31
CA GLU A 228 -13.87 7.44 20.60
C GLU A 228 -13.08 6.74 19.51
N ARG A 229 -12.15 7.47 18.89
CA ARG A 229 -11.16 6.93 17.98
C ARG A 229 -9.84 6.81 18.73
N LEU A 230 -9.37 5.58 18.91
CA LEU A 230 -8.17 5.25 19.64
C LEU A 230 -7.16 4.61 18.70
N GLN A 231 -5.89 5.00 18.81
CA GLN A 231 -4.78 4.29 18.19
C GLN A 231 -3.85 3.74 19.27
N VAL A 232 -3.60 2.44 19.22
CA VAL A 232 -2.72 1.73 20.16
C VAL A 232 -1.58 1.03 19.43
N SER A 233 -0.48 0.79 20.13
CA SER A 233 0.67 0.03 19.62
C SER A 233 0.29 -1.41 19.27
N GLY A 234 1.01 -2.04 18.33
CA GLY A 234 0.79 -3.42 17.91
C GLY A 234 0.97 -4.46 19.02
N SER A 235 1.69 -4.10 20.10
CA SER A 235 1.86 -4.95 21.28
C SER A 235 0.67 -4.94 22.24
N VAL A 236 -0.28 -4.00 22.07
CA VAL A 236 -1.43 -3.84 22.95
C VAL A 236 -2.60 -4.66 22.42
N THR A 237 -3.18 -5.48 23.30
CA THR A 237 -4.33 -6.36 23.01
C THR A 237 -5.50 -6.15 23.97
N GLU A 238 -5.42 -5.13 24.83
CA GLU A 238 -6.44 -4.79 25.82
C GLU A 238 -6.61 -3.27 25.93
N HIS A 239 -7.85 -2.82 26.11
CA HIS A 239 -8.18 -1.44 26.39
C HIS A 239 -9.35 -1.32 27.37
N GLN A 240 -9.15 -0.56 28.45
CA GLN A 240 -10.16 -0.29 29.47
C GLN A 240 -11.19 0.72 28.95
N LEU A 241 -12.48 0.36 28.97
CA LEU A 241 -13.55 1.30 28.66
C LEU A 241 -13.74 2.30 29.81
N GLU A 242 -13.94 3.57 29.46
CA GLU A 242 -14.21 4.65 30.43
C GLU A 242 -15.68 4.70 30.88
N HIS A 243 -16.57 3.96 30.23
CA HIS A 243 -18.03 4.11 30.38
C HIS A 243 -18.66 3.03 31.25
N GLY A 244 -19.63 3.45 32.08
CA GLY A 244 -20.24 2.65 33.13
C GLY A 244 -21.23 1.55 32.66
N PRO A 245 -21.63 0.68 33.59
CA PRO A 245 -22.56 -0.43 33.34
C PRO A 245 -23.93 0.09 32.87
N GLY A 246 -24.45 -0.48 31.78
CA GLY A 246 -25.76 -0.13 31.20
C GLY A 246 -25.72 0.50 29.80
N SER A 247 -24.55 0.89 29.29
CA SER A 247 -24.41 1.41 27.93
C SER A 247 -24.24 0.28 26.91
N SER A 248 -24.80 0.43 25.70
CA SER A 248 -24.47 -0.45 24.57
C SER A 248 -23.27 0.11 23.82
N TYR A 249 -22.37 -0.79 23.41
CA TYR A 249 -21.14 -0.45 22.71
C TYR A 249 -21.13 -1.03 21.31
N VAL A 250 -20.78 -0.22 20.33
CA VAL A 250 -20.36 -0.69 19.02
C VAL A 250 -18.88 -0.42 18.89
N VAL A 251 -18.11 -1.47 18.62
CA VAL A 251 -16.66 -1.37 18.50
C VAL A 251 -16.27 -1.82 17.10
N SER A 252 -15.54 -0.99 16.39
CA SER A 252 -14.82 -1.39 15.18
C SER A 252 -13.32 -1.39 15.43
N ILE A 253 -12.61 -2.46 15.06
CA ILE A 253 -11.15 -2.54 15.17
C ILE A 253 -10.54 -2.97 13.82
N ARG A 254 -9.39 -2.38 13.48
CA ARG A 254 -8.55 -2.76 12.33
C ARG A 254 -7.07 -2.71 12.70
N GLY A 255 -6.28 -3.56 12.07
CA GLY A 255 -4.81 -3.55 12.18
C GLY A 255 -4.16 -2.53 11.25
N LEU A 256 -2.94 -2.13 11.59
CA LEU A 256 -2.11 -1.18 10.84
C LEU A 256 -0.75 -1.80 10.53
N THR A 257 -0.32 -1.76 9.27
CA THR A 257 1.06 -2.06 8.83
C THR A 257 1.67 -0.82 8.17
N ALA A 258 2.95 -0.89 7.79
CA ALA A 258 3.60 0.19 7.03
C ALA A 258 2.91 0.46 5.68
N ALA A 259 2.22 -0.54 5.11
CA ALA A 259 1.44 -0.42 3.89
C ALA A 259 0.07 0.27 4.07
N GLY A 260 -0.42 0.38 5.31
CA GLY A 260 -1.66 1.08 5.64
C GLY A 260 -2.61 0.30 6.54
N ALA A 261 -3.86 0.77 6.59
CA ALA A 261 -4.89 0.20 7.45
C ALA A 261 -5.62 -0.98 6.79
N GLY A 262 -5.76 -2.07 7.54
CA GLY A 262 -6.51 -3.25 7.12
C GLY A 262 -8.02 -3.08 7.18
N ALA A 263 -8.74 -4.14 6.81
CA ALA A 263 -10.19 -4.19 6.91
C ALA A 263 -10.64 -4.15 8.39
N ALA A 264 -11.69 -3.38 8.67
CA ALA A 264 -12.25 -3.28 10.01
C ALA A 264 -13.29 -4.38 10.27
N SER A 265 -13.24 -4.94 11.47
CA SER A 265 -14.29 -5.82 11.99
C SER A 265 -15.13 -5.04 13.00
N ARG A 266 -16.44 -5.33 13.09
CA ARG A 266 -17.41 -4.59 13.89
C ARG A 266 -18.19 -5.52 14.82
N TRP A 267 -18.29 -5.16 16.09
CA TRP A 267 -19.05 -5.90 17.11
C TRP A 267 -19.99 -4.98 17.87
N GLU A 268 -21.11 -5.53 18.34
CA GLU A 268 -22.02 -4.86 19.26
C GLU A 268 -22.08 -5.63 20.59
N PHE A 269 -21.97 -4.89 21.69
CA PHE A 269 -22.09 -5.36 23.06
C PHE A 269 -23.28 -4.66 23.72
N GLN A 270 -24.22 -5.42 24.28
CA GLN A 270 -25.41 -4.90 24.95
C GLN A 270 -25.36 -5.16 26.47
N PRO A 271 -26.01 -4.31 27.29
CA PRO A 271 -26.01 -4.48 28.73
C PRO A 271 -26.99 -5.60 29.16
N SER A 272 -26.44 -6.78 29.49
CA SER A 272 -27.10 -7.98 30.10
C SER A 272 -28.14 -8.69 29.20
N SER A 273 -28.10 -10.00 28.90
CA SER A 273 -27.48 -11.17 29.54
C SER A 273 -26.92 -12.16 28.51
N SER A 274 -25.81 -12.83 28.88
CA SER A 274 -24.98 -13.77 28.09
C SER A 274 -23.99 -13.09 27.14
N GLY A 275 -22.70 -13.20 27.46
CA GLY A 275 -21.57 -12.65 26.71
C GLY A 275 -21.39 -13.28 25.33
N LYS A 276 -22.36 -13.10 24.44
CA LYS A 276 -22.29 -13.45 23.02
C LYS A 276 -22.44 -12.17 22.21
N ALA A 277 -21.35 -11.76 21.55
CA ALA A 277 -21.40 -10.74 20.53
C ALA A 277 -22.32 -11.20 19.38
N ARG A 278 -23.15 -10.30 18.87
CA ARG A 278 -24.11 -10.59 17.80
C ARG A 278 -23.82 -9.67 16.62
N ARG A 279 -23.93 -10.17 15.38
CA ARG A 279 -23.95 -9.30 14.19
C ARG A 279 -25.25 -8.50 14.24
N ALA A 280 -25.13 -7.19 14.41
CA ALA A 280 -26.27 -6.30 14.60
C ALA A 280 -26.57 -5.49 13.32
N PRO A 281 -27.85 -5.35 12.93
CA PRO A 281 -28.29 -4.28 12.04
C PRO A 281 -28.12 -2.91 12.71
N PRO A 282 -27.97 -1.81 11.94
CA PRO A 282 -27.92 -0.48 12.52
C PRO A 282 -29.27 -0.13 13.17
N LEU A 283 -29.32 -0.06 14.50
CA LEU A 283 -30.46 0.52 15.22
C LEU A 283 -30.26 2.04 15.30
N GLY A 284 -31.25 2.79 14.82
CA GLY A 284 -31.22 4.24 14.66
C GLY A 284 -31.10 5.00 15.98
N ILE A 285 -30.39 6.14 15.94
CA ILE A 285 -30.27 7.07 17.05
C ILE A 285 -31.58 7.85 17.18
N SER A 286 -32.06 8.05 18.41
CA SER A 286 -33.20 8.93 18.68
C SER A 286 -32.73 10.40 18.66
N CYS A 287 -33.05 11.11 17.59
CA CYS A 287 -32.75 12.53 17.41
C CYS A 287 -33.84 13.41 18.04
N ARG A 288 -33.46 14.60 18.52
CA ARG A 288 -34.40 15.59 19.05
C ARG A 288 -35.14 16.27 17.89
N PRO A 289 -36.48 16.25 17.85
CA PRO A 289 -37.21 16.97 16.82
C PRO A 289 -37.08 18.48 17.03
N VAL A 290 -36.94 19.23 15.94
CA VAL A 290 -36.97 20.71 15.96
C VAL A 290 -38.33 21.16 15.44
N SER A 291 -39.01 22.03 16.19
CA SER A 291 -40.35 22.51 15.85
C SER A 291 -40.40 23.96 15.37
N ASP A 292 -39.38 24.77 15.68
CA ASP A 292 -39.31 26.17 15.26
C ASP A 292 -38.57 26.28 13.93
N ILE A 293 -39.35 26.24 12.84
CA ILE A 293 -38.87 26.20 11.46
C ILE A 293 -39.59 27.30 10.68
N SER A 294 -38.84 28.09 9.91
CA SER A 294 -39.36 29.11 9.01
C SER A 294 -39.04 28.73 7.56
N PRO A 295 -39.92 27.97 6.87
CA PRO A 295 -39.70 27.57 5.48
C PRO A 295 -39.54 28.77 4.55
N SER A 296 -40.28 29.85 4.84
CA SER A 296 -40.25 31.09 4.06
C SER A 296 -38.91 31.82 4.13
N GLN A 297 -38.16 31.64 5.21
CA GLN A 297 -36.85 32.25 5.42
C GLN A 297 -35.70 31.25 5.22
N GLY A 298 -36.00 29.95 5.06
CA GLY A 298 -34.99 28.90 4.98
C GLY A 298 -34.20 28.75 6.27
N THR A 299 -34.85 28.95 7.44
CA THR A 299 -34.19 28.91 8.75
C THR A 299 -34.87 27.95 9.73
N ALA A 300 -34.11 27.47 10.72
CA ALA A 300 -34.61 26.67 11.83
C ALA A 300 -33.89 27.04 13.14
N THR A 301 -34.62 27.14 14.25
CA THR A 301 -34.04 27.49 15.55
C THR A 301 -33.73 26.24 16.36
N LEU A 302 -32.46 26.03 16.70
CA LEU A 302 -31.98 24.90 17.47
C LEU A 302 -31.72 25.30 18.93
N SER A 303 -32.45 24.72 19.88
CA SER A 303 -32.17 24.89 21.31
C SER A 303 -30.99 24.01 21.76
N LEU A 304 -29.79 24.55 21.68
CA LEU A 304 -28.53 23.87 21.97
C LEU A 304 -28.25 23.85 23.47
N GLN A 305 -27.99 22.67 24.02
CA GLN A 305 -27.56 22.48 25.41
C GLN A 305 -26.04 22.21 25.46
N PRO A 306 -25.29 22.83 26.41
CA PRO A 306 -23.87 22.53 26.60
C PRO A 306 -23.62 21.05 26.90
N ILE A 307 -22.62 20.46 26.23
CA ILE A 307 -22.15 19.12 26.55
C ILE A 307 -21.16 19.28 27.70
N THR A 308 -21.55 18.85 28.91
CA THR A 308 -20.72 18.95 30.11
C THR A 308 -19.50 18.04 29.99
N SER A 309 -18.31 18.62 30.02
CA SER A 309 -17.03 17.89 30.01
C SER A 309 -15.92 18.71 30.67
N GLU A 310 -14.90 18.05 31.20
CA GLU A 310 -13.67 18.70 31.68
C GLU A 310 -12.72 18.99 30.51
N GLY A 311 -12.25 20.24 30.41
CA GLY A 311 -11.29 20.69 29.38
C GLY A 311 -11.80 21.80 28.44
N PRO A 312 -10.95 22.25 27.48
CA PRO A 312 -11.33 23.27 26.50
C PRO A 312 -12.49 22.80 25.62
N ARG A 313 -13.45 23.70 25.39
CA ARG A 313 -14.78 23.40 24.84
C ARG A 313 -14.94 23.95 23.43
N GLU A 314 -14.51 23.20 22.42
CA GLU A 314 -14.87 23.51 21.03
C GLU A 314 -16.11 22.69 20.65
N HIS A 315 -17.26 23.35 20.59
CA HIS A 315 -18.48 22.73 20.04
C HIS A 315 -18.57 23.07 18.56
N GLN A 316 -18.84 22.09 17.72
CA GLN A 316 -19.06 22.26 16.30
C GLN A 316 -20.50 21.89 15.98
N LEU A 317 -21.21 22.74 15.26
CA LEU A 317 -22.53 22.45 14.74
C LEU A 317 -22.40 21.95 13.31
N VAL A 318 -22.55 20.64 13.13
CA VAL A 318 -22.46 19.97 11.84
C VAL A 318 -23.87 19.75 11.30
N VAL A 319 -24.11 20.07 10.04
CA VAL A 319 -25.41 19.92 9.38
C VAL A 319 -25.26 19.00 8.19
N ALA A 320 -26.18 18.07 8.02
CA ALA A 320 -26.24 17.17 6.88
C ALA A 320 -27.65 17.14 6.28
N MET A 321 -27.71 17.06 4.95
CA MET A 321 -28.94 16.88 4.19
C MET A 321 -29.21 15.39 4.03
N THR A 322 -29.90 14.78 4.99
CA THR A 322 -30.23 13.35 4.97
C THR A 322 -31.34 13.00 5.96
N HIS A 323 -32.15 12.01 5.60
CA HIS A 323 -33.11 11.35 6.51
C HIS A 323 -32.58 10.02 7.07
N ASP A 324 -31.42 9.55 6.61
CA ASP A 324 -30.86 8.26 7.01
C ASP A 324 -30.04 8.37 8.31
N GLY A 325 -30.66 7.94 9.40
CA GLY A 325 -30.03 7.88 10.71
C GLY A 325 -28.83 6.92 10.81
N SER A 326 -28.60 6.06 9.79
CA SER A 326 -27.45 5.16 9.74
C SER A 326 -26.10 5.90 9.63
N VAL A 327 -26.12 7.13 9.11
CA VAL A 327 -24.92 7.92 8.77
C VAL A 327 -24.44 8.77 9.94
N ILE A 328 -25.22 8.92 11.00
CA ILE A 328 -24.95 9.81 12.16
C ILE A 328 -23.59 9.49 12.82
N GLU A 329 -23.25 8.22 12.99
CA GLU A 329 -21.95 7.80 13.57
C GLU A 329 -20.78 8.30 12.72
N SER A 330 -20.90 8.20 11.40
CA SER A 330 -19.88 8.69 10.46
C SER A 330 -19.76 10.21 10.45
N ILE A 331 -20.88 10.93 10.54
CA ILE A 331 -20.89 12.41 10.59
C ILE A 331 -20.29 12.89 11.92
N CYS A 332 -20.60 12.21 13.03
CA CYS A 332 -20.02 12.52 14.33
C CYS A 332 -18.48 12.33 14.34
N LEU A 333 -17.99 11.22 13.75
CA LEU A 333 -16.57 10.87 13.64
C LEU A 333 -15.78 11.68 12.59
N GLY A 334 -16.47 12.24 11.59
CA GLY A 334 -15.85 12.78 10.39
C GLY A 334 -15.04 14.06 10.64
N GLN A 335 -13.94 14.23 9.91
CA GLN A 335 -13.40 15.57 9.71
C GLN A 335 -14.39 16.33 8.81
N PRO A 336 -14.93 17.46 9.26
CA PRO A 336 -15.71 18.30 8.37
C PRO A 336 -14.74 18.95 7.38
N GLU A 337 -14.94 18.76 6.08
CA GLU A 337 -14.22 19.59 5.13
C GLU A 337 -14.64 21.06 5.34
N PRO A 338 -13.68 22.00 5.49
CA PRO A 338 -14.00 23.41 5.42
C PRO A 338 -14.54 23.69 4.02
N PHE A 339 -15.63 24.45 3.94
CA PHE A 339 -16.22 24.87 2.67
C PHE A 339 -15.15 25.62 1.86
N ASN A 340 -14.60 24.98 0.84
CA ASN A 340 -13.49 25.56 0.08
C ASN A 340 -14.03 26.61 -0.88
N ALA A 341 -14.16 27.85 -0.40
CA ALA A 341 -14.63 29.01 -1.18
C ALA A 341 -13.59 29.52 -2.22
N SER A 342 -12.68 28.66 -2.67
CA SER A 342 -11.63 29.00 -3.65
C SER A 342 -11.99 28.62 -5.09
N GLN A 343 -13.18 28.08 -5.34
CA GLN A 343 -13.66 27.93 -6.71
C GLN A 343 -14.50 29.15 -7.12
N GLN A 344 -13.84 30.19 -7.67
CA GLN A 344 -14.31 31.04 -8.79
C GLN A 344 -13.29 32.19 -9.06
N PRO A 345 -13.19 32.76 -10.29
CA PRO A 345 -14.18 32.74 -11.37
C PRO A 345 -13.66 32.28 -12.75
N PHE A 346 -14.57 31.70 -13.56
CA PHE A 346 -14.36 31.59 -15.00
C PHE A 346 -14.30 32.99 -15.62
N ASN A 347 -13.23 33.21 -16.37
CA ASN A 347 -12.90 34.37 -17.15
C ASN A 347 -14.04 34.70 -18.14
N THR A 348 -14.74 35.82 -17.95
CA THR A 348 -15.75 36.29 -18.92
C THR A 348 -15.18 37.47 -19.67
N SER A 349 -14.40 37.19 -20.70
CA SER A 349 -14.26 38.10 -21.83
C SER A 349 -14.98 37.48 -23.02
N GLN A 350 -15.91 38.27 -23.58
CA GLN A 350 -16.69 38.09 -24.82
C GLN A 350 -18.19 37.74 -24.67
N GLN A 351 -18.97 38.82 -24.79
CA GLN A 351 -20.28 38.94 -25.47
C GLN A 351 -21.57 38.52 -24.74
N PRO A 352 -22.70 39.16 -25.12
CA PRO A 352 -23.52 39.92 -24.18
C PRO A 352 -24.74 39.17 -23.61
N PHE A 353 -25.17 39.69 -22.46
CA PHE A 353 -26.42 39.43 -21.75
C PHE A 353 -27.58 38.90 -22.60
N ASP A 354 -28.04 37.70 -22.24
CA ASP A 354 -29.42 37.27 -22.43
C ASP A 354 -30.07 37.06 -21.05
N THR A 355 -31.28 37.61 -20.89
CA THR A 355 -31.89 37.94 -19.60
C THR A 355 -32.92 36.88 -19.18
N SER A 356 -32.61 35.60 -19.37
CA SER A 356 -33.44 34.48 -18.91
C SER A 356 -32.62 33.53 -18.04
N GLN A 357 -32.30 33.96 -16.82
CA GLN A 357 -31.57 33.14 -15.86
C GLN A 357 -32.45 32.00 -15.32
N GLN A 358 -32.01 30.78 -15.61
CA GLN A 358 -32.34 29.56 -14.87
C GLN A 358 -31.89 29.69 -13.40
N PRO A 359 -32.61 29.09 -12.44
CA PRO A 359 -32.19 29.08 -11.04
C PRO A 359 -30.91 28.25 -10.86
N PHE A 360 -30.08 28.72 -9.94
CA PHE A 360 -28.81 28.13 -9.48
C PHE A 360 -28.82 26.60 -9.45
N ASN A 361 -27.77 26.00 -10.02
CA ASN A 361 -27.56 24.56 -10.05
C ASN A 361 -27.21 24.05 -8.62
N ALA A 362 -28.11 23.30 -8.01
CA ALA A 362 -28.05 22.80 -6.62
C ALA A 362 -27.04 21.65 -6.37
N THR A 363 -26.05 21.47 -7.24
CA THR A 363 -25.17 20.27 -7.26
C THR A 363 -23.82 20.44 -6.57
N GLN A 364 -23.56 21.58 -5.90
CA GLN A 364 -22.25 21.87 -5.30
C GLN A 364 -22.24 22.08 -3.77
N GLN A 365 -23.38 21.93 -3.08
CA GLN A 365 -23.34 21.92 -1.62
C GLN A 365 -22.83 20.55 -1.14
N PRO A 366 -21.82 20.50 -0.25
CA PRO A 366 -21.44 19.23 0.36
C PRO A 366 -22.64 18.71 1.17
N ASN A 367 -22.93 17.41 1.04
CA ASN A 367 -24.03 16.75 1.78
C ASN A 367 -23.94 16.95 3.30
N THR A 368 -22.77 17.37 3.80
CA THR A 368 -22.47 17.70 5.19
C THR A 368 -21.57 18.94 5.26
N TYR A 369 -21.87 19.90 6.13
CA TYR A 369 -21.01 21.07 6.39
C TYR A 369 -21.01 21.47 7.88
N VAL A 370 -20.02 22.26 8.30
CA VAL A 370 -20.03 22.91 9.63
C VAL A 370 -20.69 24.27 9.48
N ALA A 371 -21.82 24.46 10.17
CA ALA A 371 -22.53 25.72 10.20
C ALA A 371 -21.87 26.74 11.13
N ALA A 372 -21.35 26.27 12.28
CA ALA A 372 -20.71 27.13 13.26
C ALA A 372 -19.75 26.36 14.19
N VAL A 373 -18.78 27.09 14.74
CA VAL A 373 -17.98 26.67 15.89
C VAL A 373 -18.35 27.57 17.07
N LEU A 374 -18.76 26.95 18.17
CA LEU A 374 -19.43 27.58 19.31
C LEU A 374 -18.67 27.28 20.61
N ASN A 375 -18.50 28.30 21.43
CA ASN A 375 -18.02 28.18 22.81
C ASN A 375 -19.22 28.09 23.76
N LEU A 376 -19.99 27.00 23.67
CA LEU A 376 -21.25 26.84 24.38
C LEU A 376 -21.01 26.60 25.89
N THR A 377 -21.31 27.60 26.72
CA THR A 377 -21.21 27.53 28.20
C THR A 377 -22.58 27.53 28.88
N THR A 378 -23.59 28.10 28.24
CA THR A 378 -24.99 28.14 28.65
C THR A 378 -25.88 27.71 27.48
N PRO A 379 -27.14 27.30 27.71
CA PRO A 379 -28.08 27.01 26.63
C PRO A 379 -28.22 28.19 25.66
N LEU A 380 -28.27 27.89 24.37
CA LEU A 380 -28.36 28.89 23.29
C LEU A 380 -29.36 28.44 22.24
N ASP A 381 -30.27 29.34 21.87
CA ASP A 381 -31.10 29.16 20.68
C ASP A 381 -30.33 29.68 19.46
N PHE A 382 -29.88 28.75 18.61
CA PHE A 382 -29.08 29.05 17.43
C PHE A 382 -29.95 29.02 16.18
N VAL A 383 -29.95 30.10 15.40
CA VAL A 383 -30.68 30.18 14.13
C VAL A 383 -29.82 29.57 13.02
N LEU A 384 -30.18 28.37 12.58
CA LEU A 384 -29.58 27.71 11.44
C LEU A 384 -30.20 28.23 10.13
N GLY A 385 -29.39 28.41 9.09
CA GLY A 385 -29.86 28.82 7.76
C GLY A 385 -29.84 30.32 7.47
N ASP A 386 -29.35 31.16 8.37
CA ASP A 386 -29.44 32.63 8.25
C ASP A 386 -28.41 33.26 7.29
N GLY A 387 -27.56 32.45 6.65
CA GLY A 387 -26.54 32.90 5.70
C GLY A 387 -25.31 33.53 6.34
N THR A 388 -25.20 33.55 7.67
CA THR A 388 -24.07 34.18 8.36
C THR A 388 -22.76 33.43 8.15
N ARG A 389 -21.64 34.16 8.26
CA ARG A 389 -20.28 33.60 8.20
C ARG A 389 -19.54 33.93 9.50
N GLY A 390 -18.90 32.93 10.09
CA GLY A 390 -18.17 33.06 11.35
C GLY A 390 -17.03 32.06 11.47
N GLN A 391 -15.86 32.52 11.94
CA GLN A 391 -14.65 31.70 12.14
C GLN A 391 -14.26 30.82 10.93
N GLY A 392 -14.53 31.28 9.71
CA GLY A 392 -14.23 30.54 8.47
C GLY A 392 -15.31 29.55 8.01
N TYR A 393 -16.43 29.46 8.72
CA TYR A 393 -17.57 28.60 8.41
C TYR A 393 -18.78 29.41 7.89
N HIS A 394 -19.68 28.74 7.17
CA HIS A 394 -20.83 29.35 6.51
C HIS A 394 -22.12 28.64 6.93
N ASN A 395 -23.03 29.39 7.56
CA ASN A 395 -24.37 28.94 7.92
C ASN A 395 -25.29 29.00 6.69
N ALA A 396 -25.15 28.05 5.77
CA ALA A 396 -25.90 28.04 4.52
C ALA A 396 -27.42 27.95 4.75
N ALA A 397 -28.18 28.68 3.94
CA ALA A 397 -29.64 28.67 3.96
C ALA A 397 -30.24 27.28 3.71
N LEU A 398 -31.31 26.97 4.42
CA LEU A 398 -31.99 25.69 4.32
C LEU A 398 -32.99 25.70 3.17
N HIS A 399 -33.15 24.55 2.51
CA HIS A 399 -34.01 24.38 1.35
C HIS A 399 -35.36 23.77 1.75
N PRO A 400 -36.49 24.39 1.36
CA PRO A 400 -37.80 23.80 1.57
C PRO A 400 -37.96 22.45 0.88
N GLY A 401 -38.61 21.50 1.55
CA GLY A 401 -38.84 20.14 1.08
C GLY A 401 -37.69 19.16 1.36
N TRP A 402 -36.69 19.56 2.15
CA TRP A 402 -35.52 18.72 2.48
C TRP A 402 -35.52 18.32 3.95
N ASP A 403 -35.04 17.10 4.20
CA ASP A 403 -34.78 16.58 5.53
C ASP A 403 -33.35 16.87 5.96
N TYR A 404 -33.22 17.42 7.16
CA TYR A 404 -31.95 17.84 7.73
C TYR A 404 -31.68 17.13 9.05
N LEU A 405 -30.39 16.87 9.25
CA LEU A 405 -29.83 16.38 10.48
C LEU A 405 -28.77 17.36 10.98
N ALA A 406 -28.93 17.85 12.21
CA ALA A 406 -27.93 18.69 12.87
C ALA A 406 -27.31 17.95 14.06
N LEU A 407 -25.99 18.01 14.17
CA LEU A 407 -25.21 17.39 15.22
C LEU A 407 -24.44 18.47 15.97
N LEU A 408 -24.77 18.65 17.24
CA LEU A 408 -23.92 19.39 18.16
C LEU A 408 -22.81 18.45 18.62
N ARG A 409 -21.58 18.72 18.20
CA ARG A 409 -20.41 17.87 18.45
C ARG A 409 -19.39 18.57 19.34
N LEU A 410 -19.03 17.95 20.45
CA LEU A 410 -17.86 18.31 21.25
C LEU A 410 -16.67 17.45 20.83
N VAL A 411 -15.55 18.08 20.46
CA VAL A 411 -14.31 17.39 20.06
C VAL A 411 -13.26 17.52 21.15
N ARG A 412 -12.68 16.40 21.57
CA ARG A 412 -11.54 16.36 22.49
C ARG A 412 -10.41 15.55 21.86
N ARG A 413 -9.26 16.18 21.67
CA ARG A 413 -8.08 15.54 21.07
C ARG A 413 -7.01 15.34 22.15
N SER A 414 -6.45 14.14 22.18
CA SER A 414 -5.23 13.79 22.90
C SER A 414 -4.21 13.25 21.91
N PRO A 415 -2.92 13.08 22.29
CA PRO A 415 -1.91 12.51 21.40
C PRO A 415 -2.23 11.10 20.89
N GLN A 416 -3.07 10.33 21.59
CA GLN A 416 -3.35 8.92 21.30
C GLN A 416 -4.84 8.64 21.02
N SER A 417 -5.73 9.60 21.26
CA SER A 417 -7.17 9.44 21.09
C SER A 417 -7.90 10.71 20.68
N GLU A 418 -8.95 10.55 19.89
CA GLU A 418 -9.93 11.59 19.59
C GLU A 418 -11.29 11.16 20.12
N LYS A 419 -11.87 11.94 21.03
CA LYS A 419 -13.20 11.71 21.59
C LYS A 419 -14.18 12.74 21.04
N PHE A 420 -15.30 12.23 20.54
CA PHE A 420 -16.40 12.98 20.00
C PHE A 420 -17.64 12.71 20.83
N THR A 421 -18.35 13.75 21.21
CA THR A 421 -19.65 13.61 21.87
C THR A 421 -20.66 14.39 21.05
N CYS A 422 -21.68 13.69 20.54
CA CYS A 422 -22.66 14.25 19.62
C CYS A 422 -24.07 14.15 20.19
N VAL A 423 -24.83 15.22 20.01
CA VAL A 423 -26.28 15.26 20.24
C VAL A 423 -26.96 15.52 18.90
N CYS A 424 -27.91 14.65 18.54
CA CYS A 424 -28.61 14.71 17.26
C CYS A 424 -29.92 15.51 17.35
N TYR A 425 -30.17 16.31 16.31
CA TYR A 425 -31.43 17.00 16.03
C TYR A 425 -31.88 16.65 14.60
N ASN A 426 -33.17 16.45 14.39
CA ASN A 426 -33.75 16.17 13.07
C ASN A 426 -34.95 17.05 12.79
N PHE A 427 -35.11 17.47 11.53
CA PHE A 427 -36.19 18.36 11.11
C PHE A 427 -36.32 18.39 9.58
N SER A 428 -37.47 18.84 9.11
CA SER A 428 -37.79 19.00 7.68
C SER A 428 -38.22 20.45 7.45
N VAL A 429 -37.64 21.11 6.45
CA VAL A 429 -37.89 22.55 6.17
C VAL A 429 -38.99 22.75 5.15
#